data_AF-A0A011P3P1-F1
#
_entry.id   AF-A0A011P3P1-F1
#
_cell.length_a   1.000
_cell.length_b   1.000
_cell.length_c   1.000
_cell.angle_alpha   90.00
_cell.angle_beta   90.00
_cell.angle_gamma   90.00
#
_symmetry.space_group_name_H-M   'P 1'
#
loop_
_entity.id
_entity.type
_entity.pdbx_description
1 polymer ?
#
loop_
_entity_poly.entity_id
_entity_poly.type
_entity_poly.pdbx_seq_one_letter_code
_entity_poly.pdbx_strand_id
1 'polypeptide(L)'
;MNVQSLLAKSMTSGTLLLVLLFSACSENLLLSYGDDTNFLLFDHPNSEKAIADVRARAEALCAGRKQLAVKTESVCSLSNCTTNYQCTDKAGVARDAH
;
A
#
# COMPACT_ATOMS: atom_id res chain seq x y z
N MET A 1 -25.62 55.96 -20.98
CA MET A 1 -24.53 55.02 -21.33
C MET A 1 -24.03 54.44 -20.01
N ASN A 2 -24.21 53.13 -19.83
CA ASN A 2 -24.19 52.45 -18.53
C ASN A 2 -22.89 51.65 -18.36
N VAL A 3 -22.23 51.77 -17.21
CA VAL A 3 -20.93 51.13 -16.90
C VAL A 3 -21.17 49.67 -16.51
N GLN A 4 -20.62 48.73 -17.27
CA GLN A 4 -20.72 47.29 -17.01
C GLN A 4 -19.70 46.86 -15.95
N SER A 5 -20.19 46.41 -14.80
CA SER A 5 -19.39 45.65 -13.82
C SER A 5 -19.19 44.21 -14.31
N LEU A 6 -17.92 43.82 -14.48
CA LEU A 6 -17.48 42.46 -14.74
C LEU A 6 -17.61 41.62 -13.45
N LEU A 7 -18.69 40.83 -13.37
CA LEU A 7 -18.78 39.72 -12.42
C LEU A 7 -17.89 38.57 -12.93
N ALA A 8 -16.70 38.47 -12.35
CA ALA A 8 -15.81 37.33 -12.55
C ALA A 8 -16.46 36.05 -12.01
N LYS A 9 -16.84 35.17 -12.94
CA LYS A 9 -17.46 33.88 -12.67
C LYS A 9 -16.36 32.90 -12.26
N SER A 10 -16.16 32.72 -10.95
CA SER A 10 -15.24 31.71 -10.41
C SER A 10 -15.86 30.31 -10.59
N MET A 11 -15.45 29.60 -11.65
CA MET A 11 -15.77 28.19 -11.91
C MET A 11 -14.48 27.41 -12.12
N THR A 12 -13.62 27.31 -11.10
CA THR A 12 -12.46 26.40 -11.11
C THR A 12 -12.18 25.88 -9.70
N SER A 13 -13.01 24.97 -9.21
CA SER A 13 -12.69 24.21 -7.97
C SER A 13 -12.88 22.70 -8.11
N GLY A 14 -13.57 22.20 -9.13
CA GLY A 14 -13.79 20.76 -9.30
C GLY A 14 -12.61 20.00 -9.92
N THR A 15 -11.84 20.65 -10.79
CA THR A 15 -10.84 19.96 -11.62
C THR A 15 -9.50 19.71 -10.91
N LEU A 16 -9.16 20.51 -9.89
CA LEU A 16 -7.89 20.37 -9.18
C LEU A 16 -7.86 19.16 -8.24
N LEU A 17 -9.03 18.77 -7.70
CA LEU A 17 -9.15 17.65 -6.76
C LEU A 17 -8.96 16.28 -7.46
N LEU A 18 -9.32 16.18 -8.74
CA LEU A 18 -9.19 14.92 -9.49
C LEU A 18 -7.74 14.57 -9.84
N VAL A 19 -6.86 15.56 -10.03
CA VAL A 19 -5.46 15.33 -10.42
C VAL A 19 -4.63 14.73 -9.28
N LEU A 20 -5.00 15.02 -8.02
CA LEU A 20 -4.31 14.49 -6.84
C LEU A 20 -4.59 13.00 -6.56
N LEU A 21 -5.62 12.42 -7.18
CA LEU A 21 -6.03 11.03 -6.93
C LEU A 21 -5.23 10.00 -7.74
N PHE A 22 -4.48 10.41 -8.78
CA PHE A 22 -3.84 9.50 -9.72
C PHE A 22 -2.33 9.26 -9.48
N SER A 23 -1.71 9.90 -8.48
CA SER A 23 -0.28 9.68 -8.19
C SER A 23 0.00 8.47 -7.28
N ALA A 24 -1.01 7.67 -6.93
CA ALA A 24 -0.87 6.56 -5.98
C ALA A 24 -0.61 5.19 -6.64
N CYS A 25 -0.01 5.13 -7.83
CA CYS A 25 0.57 3.90 -8.33
C CYS A 25 1.78 3.55 -7.45
N SER A 26 1.54 2.79 -6.38
CA SER A 26 2.61 2.34 -5.49
C SER A 26 3.58 1.45 -6.27
N GLU A 27 4.87 1.82 -6.27
CA GLU A 27 6.00 1.04 -6.84
C GLU A 27 6.30 -0.25 -6.07
N ASN A 28 5.36 -0.74 -5.28
CA ASN A 28 5.53 -1.93 -4.47
C ASN A 28 5.15 -3.14 -5.32
N LEU A 29 6.15 -3.90 -5.76
CA LEU A 29 5.94 -5.06 -6.61
C LEU A 29 5.74 -6.30 -5.73
N LEU A 30 4.62 -7.01 -5.93
CA LEU A 30 4.41 -8.32 -5.35
C LEU A 30 5.09 -9.33 -6.29
N LEU A 31 6.20 -9.90 -5.85
CA LEU A 31 7.03 -10.79 -6.64
C LEU A 31 6.54 -12.23 -6.62
N SER A 32 5.91 -12.66 -5.52
CA SER A 32 5.42 -14.03 -5.37
C SER A 32 4.13 -14.06 -4.57
N TYR A 33 3.11 -14.71 -5.15
CA TYR A 33 1.81 -15.01 -4.56
C TYR A 33 1.19 -16.18 -5.32
N GLY A 34 0.91 -17.29 -4.63
CA GLY A 34 0.25 -18.47 -5.18
C GLY A 34 -0.68 -19.10 -4.15
N ASP A 35 -1.70 -19.84 -4.61
CA ASP A 35 -2.64 -20.51 -3.70
C ASP A 35 -2.03 -21.73 -3.00
N ASP A 36 -0.90 -22.21 -3.49
CA ASP A 36 -0.08 -23.28 -2.95
C ASP A 36 1.01 -22.79 -1.97
N THR A 37 1.20 -21.47 -1.83
CA THR A 37 2.17 -20.89 -0.90
C THR A 37 1.51 -19.90 0.06
N ASN A 38 1.89 -19.96 1.33
CA ASN A 38 1.46 -18.99 2.34
C ASN A 38 2.42 -17.79 2.44
N PHE A 39 3.33 -17.60 1.49
CA PHE A 39 4.35 -16.56 1.49
C PHE A 39 3.98 -15.42 0.54
N LEU A 40 4.26 -14.19 0.96
CA LEU A 40 4.16 -12.98 0.16
C LEU A 40 5.53 -12.30 0.13
N LEU A 41 6.07 -12.07 -1.06
CA LEU A 41 7.37 -11.40 -1.26
C LEU A 41 7.14 -10.06 -1.94
N PHE A 42 7.62 -8.97 -1.34
CA PHE A 42 7.48 -7.62 -1.88
C PHE A 42 8.82 -6.93 -2.05
N ASP A 43 9.03 -6.32 -3.21
CA ASP A 43 10.08 -5.32 -3.42
C ASP A 43 9.47 -3.92 -3.34
N HIS A 44 10.12 -3.03 -2.59
CA HIS A 44 9.62 -1.67 -2.37
C HIS A 44 10.73 -0.68 -2.03
N PRO A 45 10.54 0.63 -2.25
CA PRO A 45 11.48 1.65 -1.78
C PRO A 45 11.72 1.57 -0.27
N ASN A 46 12.94 1.87 0.18
CA ASN A 46 13.26 1.99 1.61
C ASN A 46 12.74 3.33 2.16
N SER A 47 11.42 3.44 2.31
CA SER A 47 10.74 4.60 2.88
C SER A 47 9.60 4.15 3.77
N GLU A 48 9.28 4.95 4.80
CA GLU A 48 8.22 4.64 5.77
C GLU A 48 6.87 4.44 5.07
N LYS A 49 6.56 5.27 4.07
CA LYS A 49 5.35 5.16 3.27
C LYS A 49 5.28 3.81 2.54
N ALA A 50 6.34 3.43 1.84
CA ALA A 50 6.37 2.16 1.10
C ALA A 50 6.27 0.94 2.03
N ILE A 51 6.92 1.00 3.19
CA ILE A 51 6.83 -0.04 4.24
C ILE A 51 5.38 -0.19 4.74
N ALA A 52 4.70 0.92 5.01
CA ALA A 52 3.31 0.92 5.45
C ALA A 52 2.37 0.38 4.36
N ASP A 53 2.58 0.81 3.11
CA ASP A 53 1.77 0.39 1.97
C ASP A 53 1.93 -1.13 1.71
N VAL A 54 3.16 -1.67 1.80
CA VAL A 54 3.42 -3.12 1.72
C VAL A 54 2.76 -3.89 2.85
N ARG A 55 2.83 -3.41 4.09
CA ARG A 55 2.15 -4.03 5.24
C ARG A 55 0.65 -4.12 5.00
N ALA A 56 0.01 -3.00 4.67
CA ALA A 56 -1.44 -2.95 4.45
C ALA A 56 -1.86 -3.90 3.32
N ARG A 57 -1.03 -4.01 2.27
CA ARG A 57 -1.28 -4.93 1.16
C ARG A 57 -1.11 -6.40 1.57
N ALA A 58 -0.10 -6.73 2.35
CA ALA A 58 0.08 -8.08 2.89
C ALA A 58 -1.10 -8.49 3.78
N GLU A 59 -1.53 -7.59 4.68
CA GLU A 59 -2.70 -7.79 5.54
C GLU A 59 -3.97 -8.01 4.72
N ALA A 60 -4.23 -7.21 3.68
CA ALA A 60 -5.39 -7.37 2.82
C ALA A 60 -5.38 -8.73 2.08
N LEU A 61 -4.23 -9.15 1.54
CA LEU A 61 -4.09 -10.43 0.85
C LEU A 61 -4.32 -11.62 1.79
N CYS A 62 -3.72 -11.60 2.98
CA CYS A 62 -3.92 -12.67 3.97
C CYS A 62 -5.35 -12.66 4.54
N ALA A 63 -5.97 -11.49 4.72
CA ALA A 63 -7.35 -11.38 5.17
C ALA A 63 -8.34 -12.01 4.19
N GLY A 64 -8.07 -11.94 2.87
CA GLY A 64 -8.83 -12.67 1.85
C GLY A 64 -8.88 -14.19 2.10
N ARG A 65 -7.86 -14.74 2.77
CA ARG A 65 -7.74 -16.14 3.18
C ARG A 65 -8.17 -16.39 4.64
N LYS A 66 -8.70 -15.37 5.34
CA LYS A 66 -9.01 -15.38 6.79
C LYS A 66 -7.78 -15.60 7.69
N GLN A 67 -6.59 -15.28 7.17
CA GLN A 67 -5.30 -15.44 7.82
C GLN A 67 -4.72 -14.09 8.24
N LEU A 68 -3.73 -14.12 9.14
CA LEU A 68 -2.96 -12.96 9.57
C LEU A 68 -1.67 -12.87 8.77
N ALA A 69 -1.31 -11.67 8.31
CA ALA A 69 0.00 -11.42 7.74
C ALA A 69 1.03 -11.26 8.86
N VAL A 70 2.07 -12.09 8.86
CA VAL A 70 3.20 -12.02 9.78
C VAL A 70 4.44 -11.66 8.98
N LYS A 71 5.09 -10.54 9.31
CA LYS A 71 6.37 -10.20 8.68
C LYS A 71 7.43 -11.16 9.18
N THR A 72 8.03 -11.95 8.29
CA THR A 72 9.04 -12.95 8.67
C THR A 72 10.45 -12.45 8.43
N GLU A 73 10.66 -11.63 7.41
CA GLU A 73 11.96 -11.08 7.07
C GLU A 73 11.82 -9.72 6.35
N SER A 74 12.83 -8.87 6.49
CA SER A 74 12.97 -7.67 5.67
C SER A 74 14.45 -7.34 5.52
N VAL A 75 14.94 -7.30 4.28
CA VAL A 75 16.33 -6.99 3.94
C VAL A 75 16.35 -5.72 3.11
N CYS A 76 17.12 -4.72 3.54
CA CYS A 76 17.13 -3.40 2.93
C CYS A 76 18.53 -2.96 2.50
N SER A 77 18.59 -2.32 1.33
CA SER A 77 19.65 -1.42 0.90
C SER A 77 19.31 0.03 1.29
N LEU A 78 20.14 0.99 0.88
CA LEU A 78 19.86 2.42 1.10
C LEU A 78 18.60 2.91 0.39
N SER A 79 18.20 2.31 -0.74
CA SER A 79 17.09 2.80 -1.57
C SER A 79 15.92 1.83 -1.67
N ASN A 80 16.11 0.53 -1.41
CA ASN A 80 15.12 -0.50 -1.66
C ASN A 80 15.17 -1.59 -0.59
N CYS A 81 14.03 -2.22 -0.32
CA CYS A 81 13.89 -3.37 0.56
C CYS A 81 13.12 -4.50 -0.14
N THR A 82 13.52 -5.72 0.20
CA THR A 82 12.74 -6.93 -0.05
C THR A 82 12.15 -7.41 1.27
N THR A 83 10.84 -7.53 1.34
CA THR A 83 10.11 -7.89 2.57
C THR A 83 9.26 -9.14 2.37
N ASN A 84 9.42 -10.10 3.27
CA ASN A 84 8.67 -11.35 3.33
C ASN A 84 7.57 -11.28 4.39
N TYR A 85 6.36 -11.68 4.01
CA TYR A 85 5.27 -11.99 4.91
C TYR A 85 4.84 -13.44 4.74
N GLN A 86 4.34 -14.03 5.83
CA GLN A 86 3.59 -15.27 5.80
C GLN A 86 2.14 -15.03 6.20
N CYS A 87 1.19 -15.58 5.46
CA CYS A 87 -0.19 -15.72 5.90
C CYS A 87 -0.28 -16.92 6.84
N THR A 88 -0.70 -16.67 8.06
CA THR A 88 -0.78 -17.67 9.12
C THR A 88 -2.19 -17.74 9.68
N ASP A 89 -2.62 -18.92 10.09
CA ASP A 89 -3.89 -19.05 10.81
C ASP A 89 -3.78 -18.36 12.18
N LYS A 90 -4.88 -17.78 12.64
CA LYS A 90 -4.94 -17.05 13.93
C LYS A 90 -4.47 -17.87 15.13
N ALA A 91 -4.53 -19.20 15.04
CA ALA A 91 -4.04 -20.12 16.08
C ALA A 91 -2.51 -20.31 16.08
N GLY A 92 -1.83 -20.05 14.95
CA GLY A 92 -0.37 -20.20 14.81
C GLY A 92 0.41 -19.07 15.49
N VAL A 93 -0.08 -17.83 15.41
CA VAL A 93 0.60 -16.64 15.94
C VAL A 93 0.82 -16.70 17.47
N ALA A 94 -0.05 -17.40 18.21
CA ALA A 94 0.08 -17.56 19.65
C ALA A 94 1.19 -18.54 20.08
N ARG A 95 1.71 -19.38 19.18
CA ARG A 95 2.70 -20.43 19.52
C ARG A 95 4.15 -19.95 19.41
N ASP A 96 4.42 -18.94 18.60
CA ASP A 96 5.78 -18.42 18.36
C ASP A 96 6.16 -17.25 19.30
N ALA A 97 5.30 -16.96 20.28
CA ALA A 97 5.51 -15.89 21.27
C ALA A 97 6.06 -16.40 22.63
N HIS A 98 6.59 -17.64 22.69
CA HIS A 98 7.12 -18.27 23.90
C HIS A 98 8.53 -18.79 23.71
#